data_AF-A0A8X7WJI2-F1
#
_entry.id   AF-A0A8X7WJI2-F1
#
_cell.length_a   1.000
_cell.length_b   1.000
_cell.length_c   1.000
_cell.angle_alpha   90.00
_cell.angle_beta   90.00
_cell.angle_gamma   90.00
#
_symmetry.space_group_name_H-M   'P 1'
#
loop_
_entity.id
_entity.type
_entity.pdbx_description
1 polymer ?
#
loop_
_entity_poly.entity_id
_entity_poly.type
_entity_poly.pdbx_seq_one_letter_code
_entity_poly.pdbx_strand_id
1 'polypeptide(L)'
;MKRPMEEVYGSDAIEGFNKGKKETNEHYRALLRFAKEQKQSESAWHEASSKVNSIAAQIDFLDAIIKAKGNFDFVAELEKLTAEHIEAEGILAEVKVKVPDWFKLEENG
;
A
#
# COMPACT_ATOMS: atom_id res chain seq x y z
N MET A 1 -22.15 39.23 -3.73
CA MET A 1 -21.06 38.46 -3.08
C MET A 1 -21.63 37.85 -1.81
N LYS A 2 -21.92 36.53 -1.79
CA LYS A 2 -22.31 35.86 -0.54
C LYS A 2 -21.03 35.72 0.28
N ARG A 3 -21.00 36.27 1.50
CA ARG A 3 -19.88 36.04 2.43
C ARG A 3 -19.80 34.52 2.68
N PRO A 4 -18.60 33.92 2.80
CA PRO A 4 -18.50 32.58 3.35
C PRO A 4 -19.22 32.60 4.68
N MET A 5 -20.14 31.66 4.88
CA MET A 5 -20.84 31.50 6.13
C MET A 5 -19.75 31.18 7.16
N GLU A 6 -19.41 32.13 8.03
CA GLU A 6 -18.51 31.87 9.16
C GLU A 6 -19.07 30.66 9.89
N GLU A 7 -18.30 29.58 9.92
CA GLU A 7 -18.69 28.38 10.61
C GLU A 7 -18.84 28.74 12.09
N VAL A 8 -20.07 28.93 12.55
CA VAL A 8 -20.34 29.47 13.87
C VAL A 8 -19.77 28.48 14.89
N TYR A 9 -18.69 28.89 15.54
CA TYR A 9 -17.95 28.11 16.52
C TYR A 9 -18.62 28.19 17.89
N GLY A 10 -19.95 28.04 17.95
CA GLY A 10 -20.73 28.21 19.17
C GLY A 10 -21.07 29.66 19.52
N SER A 11 -21.87 29.82 20.58
CA SER A 11 -22.38 31.13 21.04
C SER A 11 -21.46 31.79 22.07
N ASP A 12 -20.51 31.05 22.63
CA ASP A 12 -19.49 31.54 23.56
C ASP A 12 -18.11 30.88 23.34
N ALA A 13 -17.08 31.41 24.01
CA ALA A 13 -15.70 30.96 23.86
C ALA A 13 -15.45 29.51 24.31
N ILE A 14 -16.25 28.98 25.24
CA ILE A 14 -16.12 27.60 25.75
C ILE A 14 -16.70 26.63 24.73
N GLU A 15 -17.86 26.94 24.16
CA GLU A 15 -18.46 26.15 23.08
C GLU A 15 -17.54 26.08 21.87
N GLY A 16 -16.94 27.21 21.49
CA GLY A 16 -15.98 27.24 20.39
C GLY A 16 -14.73 26.44 20.65
N PHE A 17 -14.13 26.61 21.82
CA PHE A 17 -12.96 25.80 22.18
C PHE A 17 -13.26 24.29 22.15
N ASN A 18 -14.40 23.87 22.70
CA ASN A 18 -14.79 22.46 22.72
C ASN A 18 -15.09 21.92 21.32
N LYS A 19 -15.75 22.70 20.47
CA LYS A 19 -16.01 22.35 19.07
C LYS A 19 -14.70 22.15 18.31
N GLY A 20 -13.75 23.08 18.42
CA GLY A 20 -12.48 22.94 17.72
C GLY A 20 -11.57 21.86 18.23
N LYS A 21 -11.58 21.63 19.55
CA LYS A 21 -10.91 20.47 20.12
C LYS A 21 -11.49 19.17 19.56
N LYS A 22 -12.80 19.09 19.34
CA LYS A 22 -13.45 17.90 18.79
C LYS A 22 -13.09 17.71 17.32
N GLU A 23 -13.22 18.74 16.49
CA GLU A 23 -12.90 18.72 15.06
C GLU A 23 -11.42 18.38 14.82
N THR A 24 -10.51 19.02 15.56
CA THR A 24 -9.08 18.73 15.50
C THR A 24 -8.79 17.26 15.84
N ASN A 25 -9.43 16.71 16.87
CA ASN A 25 -9.25 15.31 17.23
C ASN A 25 -9.81 14.35 16.17
N GLU A 26 -10.94 14.68 15.55
CA GLU A 26 -11.53 13.90 14.47
C GLU A 26 -10.63 13.92 13.22
N HIS A 27 -10.10 15.09 12.88
CA HIS A 27 -9.12 15.27 11.80
C HIS A 27 -7.86 14.42 12.02
N TYR A 28 -7.23 14.50 13.19
CA TYR A 28 -6.06 13.66 13.51
C TYR A 28 -6.37 12.17 13.49
N ARG A 29 -7.56 11.75 13.96
CA ARG A 29 -7.98 10.35 13.87
C ARG A 29 -8.12 9.89 12.43
N ALA A 30 -8.65 10.73 11.54
CA ALA A 30 -8.72 10.41 10.12
C ALA A 30 -7.32 10.26 9.52
N LEU A 31 -6.41 11.21 9.78
CA LEU A 31 -5.01 11.14 9.34
C LEU A 31 -4.32 9.84 9.77
N LEU A 32 -4.46 9.46 11.05
CA LEU A 32 -3.86 8.24 11.58
C LEU A 32 -4.43 6.97 10.93
N ARG A 33 -5.73 6.94 10.62
CA ARG A 33 -6.35 5.82 9.89
C ARG A 33 -5.79 5.71 8.49
N PHE A 34 -5.70 6.82 7.76
CA PHE A 34 -5.15 6.82 6.40
C PHE A 34 -3.69 6.39 6.38
N ALA A 35 -2.84 6.92 7.26
CA ALA A 35 -1.45 6.53 7.37
C ALA A 35 -1.30 5.03 7.66
N LYS A 36 -2.16 4.48 8.52
CA LYS A 36 -2.18 3.04 8.81
C LYS A 36 -2.58 2.23 7.57
N GLU A 37 -3.62 2.63 6.85
CA GLU A 37 -4.10 1.94 5.65
C GLU A 37 -3.07 1.97 4.52
N GLN A 38 -2.41 3.12 4.30
CA GLN A 38 -1.31 3.24 3.35
C GLN A 38 -0.20 2.25 3.70
N LYS A 39 0.32 2.31 4.93
CA LYS A 39 1.40 1.42 5.38
C LYS A 39 1.04 -0.06 5.22
N GLN A 40 -0.20 -0.43 5.51
CA GLN A 40 -0.66 -1.81 5.33
C GLN A 40 -0.68 -2.22 3.86
N SER A 41 -1.14 -1.34 2.97
CA SER A 41 -1.16 -1.61 1.52
C SER A 41 0.25 -1.69 0.92
N GLU A 42 1.17 -0.81 1.35
CA GLU A 42 2.57 -0.84 0.96
C GLU A 42 3.26 -2.13 1.44
N SER A 43 3.01 -2.52 2.69
CA SER A 43 3.55 -3.78 3.24
C SER A 43 3.08 -5.00 2.44
N ALA A 44 1.79 -5.05 2.07
CA ALA A 44 1.25 -6.14 1.27
C ALA A 44 1.88 -6.17 -0.14
N TRP A 45 2.07 -5.00 -0.76
CA TRP A 45 2.74 -4.91 -2.04
C TRP A 45 4.20 -5.36 -1.97
N HIS A 46 4.93 -4.95 -0.95
CA HIS A 46 6.32 -5.37 -0.73
C HIS A 46 6.45 -6.88 -0.52
N GLU A 47 5.52 -7.49 0.21
CA GLU A 47 5.50 -8.94 0.42
C GLU A 47 5.27 -9.69 -0.90
N ALA A 48 4.28 -9.27 -1.69
CA ALA A 48 4.02 -9.84 -3.01
C ALA A 48 5.20 -9.65 -3.97
N SER A 49 5.79 -8.46 -3.99
CA SER A 49 6.96 -8.15 -4.83
C SER A 49 8.19 -8.97 -4.42
N SER A 50 8.42 -9.14 -3.12
CA SER A 50 9.50 -9.97 -2.60
C SER A 50 9.37 -11.43 -3.06
N LYS A 51 8.14 -11.98 -3.06
CA LYS A 51 7.88 -13.33 -3.55
C LYS A 51 8.21 -13.48 -5.04
N VAL A 52 7.77 -12.55 -5.89
CA VAL A 52 8.09 -12.54 -7.33
C VAL A 52 9.60 -12.51 -7.54
N ASN A 53 10.29 -11.57 -6.89
CA ASN A 53 11.73 -11.40 -7.03
C ASN A 53 12.51 -12.64 -6.54
N SER A 54 12.06 -13.28 -5.46
CA SER A 54 12.69 -14.49 -4.95
C SER A 54 12.55 -15.66 -5.94
N ILE A 55 11.38 -15.85 -6.56
CA ILE A 55 11.17 -16.91 -7.54
C ILE A 55 12.00 -16.65 -8.80
N ALA A 56 12.03 -15.39 -9.28
CA ALA A 56 12.87 -14.99 -10.42
C ALA A 56 14.35 -15.32 -10.19
N ALA A 57 14.88 -15.01 -9.00
CA ALA A 57 16.26 -15.33 -8.64
C ALA A 57 16.53 -16.84 -8.57
N GLN A 58 15.56 -17.65 -8.13
CA GLN A 58 15.67 -19.11 -8.14
C GLN A 58 15.68 -19.68 -9.56
N ILE A 59 14.83 -19.15 -10.45
CA ILE A 59 14.81 -19.50 -11.88
C ILE A 59 16.18 -19.20 -12.49
N ASP A 60 16.70 -17.98 -12.35
CA ASP A 60 18.00 -17.57 -12.90
C ASP A 60 19.15 -18.48 -12.43
N PHE A 61 19.12 -18.85 -11.15
CA PHE A 61 20.12 -19.74 -10.56
C PHE A 61 20.06 -21.17 -11.14
N LEU A 62 18.86 -21.76 -11.25
CA LEU A 62 18.68 -23.08 -11.85
C LEU A 62 19.08 -23.09 -13.33
N ASP A 63 18.69 -22.04 -14.06
CA ASP A 63 19.06 -21.85 -15.46
C ASP A 63 20.58 -21.81 -15.64
N ALA A 64 21.28 -21.11 -14.74
CA ALA A 64 22.74 -21.07 -14.74
C ALA A 64 23.36 -22.43 -14.42
N ILE A 65 22.80 -23.21 -13.49
CA ILE A 65 23.28 -24.57 -13.18
C ILE A 65 23.10 -25.50 -14.39
N ILE A 66 21.92 -25.51 -15.00
CA ILE A 66 21.60 -26.34 -16.17
C ILE A 66 22.59 -26.03 -17.31
N LYS A 67 22.87 -24.74 -17.56
CA LYS A 67 23.82 -24.29 -18.59
C LYS A 67 25.27 -24.64 -18.26
N ALA A 68 25.67 -24.61 -16.98
CA ALA A 68 27.06 -24.78 -16.56
C ALA A 68 27.51 -26.25 -16.40
N LYS A 69 26.59 -27.19 -16.10
CA LYS A 69 26.92 -28.61 -15.92
C LYS A 69 25.83 -29.48 -16.54
N GLY A 70 26.09 -29.96 -17.76
CA GLY A 70 25.18 -30.80 -18.56
C GLY A 70 24.96 -32.21 -18.02
N ASN A 71 24.40 -32.35 -16.81
CA ASN A 71 23.90 -33.63 -16.27
C ASN A 71 22.88 -33.47 -15.12
N PHE A 72 22.43 -32.25 -14.80
CA PHE A 72 21.37 -32.05 -13.82
C PHE A 72 20.03 -31.87 -14.54
N ASP A 73 19.07 -32.75 -14.27
CA ASP A 73 17.71 -32.65 -14.78
C ASP A 73 16.83 -31.86 -13.80
N PHE A 74 16.95 -30.53 -13.86
CA PHE A 74 16.09 -29.60 -13.12
C PHE A 74 14.99 -29.01 -14.00
N VAL A 75 14.72 -29.59 -15.18
CA VAL A 75 13.75 -29.03 -16.15
C VAL A 75 12.36 -28.97 -15.54
N ALA A 76 11.92 -30.04 -14.87
CA ALA A 76 10.62 -30.06 -14.21
C ALA A 76 10.50 -29.02 -13.07
N GLU A 77 11.59 -28.78 -12.32
CA GLU A 77 11.60 -27.78 -11.25
C GLU A 77 11.59 -26.35 -11.81
N LEU A 78 12.31 -26.12 -12.92
CA LEU A 78 12.31 -24.86 -13.64
C LEU A 78 10.93 -24.53 -14.23
N GLU A 79 10.25 -25.51 -14.85
CA GLU A 79 8.89 -25.35 -15.35
C GLU A 79 7.90 -25.03 -14.23
N LYS A 80 8.02 -25.72 -13.10
CA LYS A 80 7.19 -25.46 -11.91
C LYS A 80 7.41 -24.04 -11.38
N LEU A 81 8.67 -23.62 -11.18
CA LEU A 81 8.97 -22.28 -10.68
C LEU A 81 8.53 -21.20 -11.66
N THR A 82 8.62 -21.45 -12.97
CA THR A 82 8.12 -20.52 -14.00
C THR A 82 6.60 -20.35 -13.89
N ALA A 83 5.85 -21.43 -13.68
CA ALA A 83 4.41 -21.34 -13.45
C ALA A 83 4.08 -20.58 -12.15
N GLU A 84 4.81 -20.84 -11.06
CA GLU A 84 4.66 -20.13 -9.78
C GLU A 84 5.03 -18.64 -9.91
N HIS A 85 6.00 -18.29 -10.75
CA HIS A 85 6.36 -16.90 -11.05
C HIS A 85 5.21 -16.15 -11.72
N ILE A 86 4.61 -16.75 -12.76
CA ILE A 86 3.46 -16.18 -13.48
C ILE A 86 2.29 -15.95 -12.51
N GLU A 87 2.00 -16.92 -11.65
CA GLU A 87 0.95 -16.77 -10.63
C GLU A 87 1.27 -15.64 -9.65
N ALA A 88 2.51 -15.57 -9.16
CA ALA A 88 2.95 -14.52 -8.24
C ALA A 88 2.91 -13.12 -8.88
N GLU A 89 3.26 -12.99 -10.16
CA GLU A 89 3.12 -11.74 -10.93
C GLU A 89 1.65 -11.33 -11.07
N GLY A 90 0.76 -12.30 -11.32
CA GLY A 90 -0.68 -12.07 -11.34
C GLY A 90 -1.20 -11.51 -10.01
N ILE A 91 -0.82 -12.13 -8.89
CA ILE A 91 -1.15 -11.64 -7.55
C ILE A 91 -0.60 -10.23 -7.33
N LEU A 92 0.68 -9.99 -7.66
CA LEU A 92 1.31 -8.68 -7.48
C LEU A 92 0.58 -7.58 -8.27
N ALA A 93 0.12 -7.88 -9.49
CA ALA A 93 -0.63 -6.95 -10.32
C ALA A 93 -2.00 -6.55 -9.70
N GLU A 94 -2.59 -7.43 -8.89
CA GLU A 94 -3.85 -7.17 -8.18
C GLU A 94 -3.64 -6.38 -6.87
N VAL A 95 -2.44 -6.41 -6.28
CA VAL A 95 -2.14 -5.70 -5.04
C VAL A 95 -1.99 -4.20 -5.30
N LYS A 96 -3.02 -3.44 -4.91
CA LYS A 96 -3.03 -1.98 -5.02
C LYS A 96 -2.38 -1.33 -3.80
N VAL A 97 -1.38 -0.50 -4.04
CA VAL A 97 -0.89 0.45 -3.03
C VAL A 97 -1.91 1.59 -2.92
N LYS A 98 -2.44 1.80 -1.72
CA LYS A 98 -3.32 2.94 -1.43
C LYS A 98 -2.45 4.19 -1.34
N VAL A 99 -2.61 5.10 -2.28
CA VAL A 99 -2.02 6.43 -2.22
C VAL A 99 -3.03 7.36 -1.53
N PRO A 100 -2.72 7.95 -0.37
CA PRO A 100 -3.63 8.89 0.26
C PRO A 100 -3.82 10.12 -0.62
N ASP A 101 -5.07 10.54 -0.76
CA ASP A 101 -5.41 11.83 -1.35
C ASP A 101 -5.27 12.92 -0.27
N TRP A 102 -4.05 13.44 -0.14
CA TRP A 102 -3.72 14.45 0.87
C TRP A 102 -4.53 15.75 0.70
N PHE A 103 -4.99 16.06 -0.51
CA PHE A 103 -5.78 17.26 -0.79
C PHE A 103 -7.20 17.18 -0.20
N LYS A 104 -7.81 15.99 -0.15
CA LYS A 104 -9.14 15.80 0.47
C LYS A 104 -9.14 15.91 2.00
N LEU A 105 -7.96 15.91 2.63
CA LEU A 105 -7.83 16.09 4.07
C LEU A 105 -7.87 17.57 4.47
N GLU A 106 -7.48 18.49 3.59
CA GLU A 106 -7.52 19.94 3.82
C GLU A 106 -8.92 20.55 3.59
N GLU A 107 -9.77 19.91 2.79
CA GLU A 107 -11.11 20.44 2.44
C GLU A 107 -12.19 20.24 3.53
N ASN A 108 -11.91 19.42 4.57
CA ASN A 108 -12.86 19.12 5.65
C ASN A 108 -12.46 19.77 7.00
N GLY A 109 -11.61 20.81 6.98
CA GLY A 109 -11.11 21.51 8.15
C GLY A 109 -11.51 22.98 8.22
#